data_AF-A0A953RQE9-F1
#
_entry.id   AF-A0A953RQE9-F1
#
_cell.length_a   1.000
_cell.length_b   1.000
_cell.length_c   1.000
_cell.angle_alpha   90.00
_cell.angle_beta   90.00
_cell.angle_gamma   90.00
#
_symmetry.space_group_name_H-M   'P 1'
#
loop_
_entity.id
_entity.type
_entity.pdbx_description
1 polymer ?
#
loop_
_entity_poly.entity_id
_entity_poly.type
_entity_poly.pdbx_seq_one_letter_code
_entity_poly.pdbx_strand_id
1 'polypeptide(L)'
;MKCNEAREVMPDLAAGLTAVTPEVKAHLDSCAECAGKLEAFRQTMSLLDEWQAPEPSPYFDVRMRARLHEESAKQTTGWMRWLRKSVLAASFALVMVVGVSLVRMNSGERGNNTVSPLVAVGPQTQAEPGTAVGDLQALEKNQNLYSDFDVLDDLAVQADVTANP
;
A
#
# COMPACT_ATOMS: atom_id res chain seq x y z
N MET A 1 -10.52 -10.38 32.34
CA MET A 1 -11.64 -10.84 31.48
C MET A 1 -12.45 -11.90 32.19
N LYS A 2 -13.69 -12.11 31.73
CA LYS A 2 -14.54 -13.24 32.14
C LYS A 2 -14.32 -14.45 31.22
N CYS A 3 -14.61 -15.66 31.70
CA CYS A 3 -14.47 -16.87 30.89
C CYS A 3 -15.31 -16.84 29.60
N ASN A 4 -16.43 -16.11 29.57
CA ASN A 4 -17.23 -16.00 28.35
C ASN A 4 -16.50 -15.20 27.26
N GLU A 5 -15.95 -14.04 27.62
CA GLU A 5 -15.16 -13.19 26.72
C GLU A 5 -13.95 -13.96 26.18
N ALA A 6 -13.26 -14.72 27.03
CA ALA A 6 -12.13 -15.57 26.63
C ALA A 6 -12.53 -16.65 25.62
N ARG A 7 -13.75 -17.20 25.74
CA ARG A 7 -14.26 -18.27 24.86
C ARG A 7 -14.69 -17.75 23.50
N GLU A 8 -15.17 -16.51 23.42
CA GLU A 8 -15.59 -15.90 22.15
C GLU A 8 -14.40 -15.69 21.21
N VAL A 9 -13.24 -15.29 21.75
CA VAL A 9 -12.01 -15.05 20.95
C VAL A 9 -11.19 -16.32 20.68
N MET A 10 -11.50 -17.41 21.39
CA MET A 10 -10.71 -18.65 21.38
C MET A 10 -10.60 -19.33 20.00
N PRO A 11 -11.68 -19.42 19.18
CA PRO A 11 -11.60 -20.05 17.86
C PRO A 11 -10.65 -19.31 16.92
N ASP A 12 -10.74 -17.98 16.87
CA ASP A 12 -9.86 -17.16 16.03
C ASP A 12 -8.41 -17.23 16.50
N LEU A 13 -8.20 -17.29 17.83
CA LEU A 13 -6.89 -17.48 18.43
C LEU A 13 -6.28 -18.85 18.07
N ALA A 14 -7.11 -19.90 18.06
CA ALA A 14 -6.70 -21.25 17.70
C ALA A 14 -6.42 -21.41 16.20
N ALA A 15 -7.16 -20.71 15.35
CA ALA A 15 -6.96 -20.65 13.90
C ALA A 15 -5.81 -19.69 13.48
N GLY A 16 -5.19 -18.99 14.43
CA GLY A 16 -4.10 -18.05 14.15
C GLY A 16 -4.53 -16.75 13.46
N LEU A 17 -5.83 -16.43 13.48
CA LEU A 17 -6.39 -15.23 12.85
C LEU A 17 -6.20 -13.98 13.73
N THR A 18 -6.03 -14.17 15.04
CA THR A 18 -5.82 -13.08 16.01
C THR A 18 -4.63 -13.37 16.93
N ALA A 19 -3.92 -12.31 17.33
CA ALA A 19 -2.79 -12.42 18.24
C ALA A 19 -3.25 -12.55 19.70
N VAL A 20 -2.47 -13.26 20.51
CA VAL A 20 -2.73 -13.40 21.96
C VAL A 20 -2.51 -12.05 22.64
N THR A 21 -3.58 -11.42 23.10
CA THR A 21 -3.48 -10.20 23.92
C THR A 21 -2.95 -10.54 25.33
N PRO A 22 -2.25 -9.60 26.00
CA PRO A 22 -1.71 -9.85 27.34
C PRO A 22 -2.81 -10.18 28.35
N GLU A 23 -3.99 -9.60 28.18
CA GLU A 23 -5.17 -9.95 28.98
C GLU A 23 -5.51 -11.42 28.81
N VAL A 24 -5.74 -11.89 27.57
CA VAL A 24 -6.09 -13.29 27.23
C VAL A 24 -5.07 -14.25 27.81
N LYS A 25 -3.78 -13.93 27.66
CA LYS A 25 -2.69 -14.72 28.25
C LYS A 25 -2.82 -14.86 29.76
N ALA A 26 -3.03 -13.75 30.49
CA ALA A 26 -3.17 -13.78 31.95
C ALA A 26 -4.36 -14.63 32.42
N HIS A 27 -5.45 -14.68 31.64
CA HIS A 27 -6.59 -15.55 31.96
C HIS A 27 -6.30 -17.02 31.66
N LEU A 28 -5.64 -17.32 30.54
CA LEU A 28 -5.25 -18.70 30.21
C LEU A 28 -4.28 -19.27 31.25
N ASP A 29 -3.38 -18.43 31.78
CA ASP A 29 -2.44 -18.82 32.84
C ASP A 29 -3.14 -19.07 34.19
N SER A 30 -4.29 -18.43 34.44
CA SER A 30 -5.04 -18.54 35.70
C SER A 30 -6.25 -19.48 35.64
N CYS A 31 -6.72 -19.87 34.45
CA CYS A 31 -7.91 -20.70 34.25
C CYS A 31 -7.61 -21.95 33.41
N ALA A 32 -7.41 -23.09 34.09
CA ALA A 32 -7.13 -24.38 33.45
C ALA A 32 -8.23 -24.85 32.48
N GLU A 33 -9.50 -24.53 32.76
CA GLU A 33 -10.64 -24.85 31.89
C GLU A 33 -10.54 -24.16 30.53
N CYS A 34 -10.18 -22.87 30.52
CA CYS A 34 -10.02 -22.11 29.28
C CYS A 34 -8.76 -22.53 28.51
N ALA A 35 -7.67 -22.81 29.23
CA ALA A 35 -6.44 -23.35 28.62
C ALA A 35 -6.67 -24.72 27.95
N GLY A 36 -7.38 -25.63 28.63
CA GLY A 36 -7.73 -26.95 28.09
C GLY A 36 -8.62 -26.88 26.85
N LYS A 37 -9.60 -25.95 26.83
CA LYS A 37 -10.45 -25.72 25.64
C LYS A 37 -9.68 -25.16 24.46
N LEU A 38 -8.75 -24.23 24.72
CA LEU A 38 -7.90 -23.68 23.67
C LEU A 38 -7.04 -24.77 23.04
N GLU A 39 -6.50 -25.67 23.85
CA GLU A 39 -5.72 -26.80 23.36
C GLU A 39 -6.57 -27.76 22.53
N ALA A 40 -7.81 -28.06 22.95
CA ALA A 40 -8.74 -28.85 22.16
C ALA A 40 -9.07 -28.20 20.79
N PHE A 41 -9.23 -26.88 20.75
CA PHE A 41 -9.40 -26.16 19.49
C PHE A 41 -8.16 -26.26 18.60
N ARG A 42 -6.96 -26.10 19.16
CA ARG A 42 -5.69 -26.25 18.40
C ARG A 42 -5.53 -27.66 17.82
N GLN A 43 -5.86 -28.69 18.60
CA GLN A 43 -5.88 -30.07 18.11
C GLN A 43 -6.87 -30.23 16.95
N THR A 44 -8.07 -29.64 17.07
CA THR A 44 -9.05 -29.66 15.98
C THR A 44 -8.52 -28.97 14.72
N MET A 45 -7.88 -27.80 14.85
CA MET A 45 -7.27 -27.09 13.72
C MET A 45 -6.14 -27.90 13.09
N SER A 46 -5.30 -28.56 13.89
CA SER A 46 -4.24 -29.43 13.36
C SER A 46 -4.77 -30.62 12.55
N LEU A 47 -5.95 -31.14 12.89
CA LEU A 47 -6.63 -32.19 12.10
C LEU A 47 -7.23 -31.62 10.80
N LEU A 48 -7.71 -30.38 10.83
CA LEU A 48 -8.19 -29.69 9.63
C LEU A 48 -7.05 -29.36 8.67
N ASP A 49 -5.85 -29.07 9.18
CA ASP A 49 -4.65 -28.82 8.36
C ASP A 49 -4.20 -30.07 7.58
N GLU A 50 -4.53 -31.27 8.06
CA GLU A 50 -4.29 -32.53 7.33
C GLU A 50 -5.25 -32.71 6.15
N TRP A 51 -6.35 -31.94 6.09
CA TRP A 51 -7.30 -32.05 5.00
C TRP A 51 -6.67 -31.63 3.67
N GLN A 52 -6.52 -32.59 2.75
CA GLN A 52 -6.08 -32.31 1.38
C GLN A 52 -7.22 -31.64 0.60
N ALA A 53 -7.01 -30.39 0.17
CA ALA A 53 -7.99 -29.70 -0.67
C ALA A 53 -8.17 -30.45 -2.00
N PRO A 54 -9.41 -30.74 -2.43
CA PRO A 54 -9.67 -31.37 -3.72
C PRO A 54 -9.25 -30.43 -4.86
N GLU A 55 -8.82 -30.99 -5.99
CA GLU A 55 -8.50 -30.16 -7.15
C GLU A 55 -9.75 -29.37 -7.59
N PRO A 56 -9.60 -28.06 -7.88
CA PRO A 56 -10.69 -27.24 -8.34
C PRO A 56 -11.23 -27.78 -9.68
N SER A 57 -12.53 -27.60 -9.94
CA SER A 57 -13.11 -28.06 -11.20
C SER A 57 -12.38 -27.43 -12.40
N PRO A 58 -12.22 -28.12 -13.54
CA PRO A 58 -11.44 -27.63 -14.68
C PRO A 58 -11.85 -26.25 -15.23
N TYR A 59 -13.08 -25.81 -14.95
CA TYR A 59 -13.62 -24.51 -15.40
C TYR A 59 -13.76 -23.47 -14.30
N PHE A 60 -13.32 -23.77 -13.07
CA PHE A 60 -13.45 -22.86 -11.93
C PHE A 60 -12.77 -21.53 -12.19
N ASP A 61 -11.50 -21.56 -12.61
CA ASP A 61 -10.72 -20.36 -12.86
C ASP A 61 -11.31 -19.49 -13.97
N VAL A 62 -11.81 -20.12 -15.04
CA VAL A 62 -12.43 -19.39 -16.16
C VAL A 62 -13.69 -18.68 -15.68
N ARG A 63 -14.54 -19.38 -14.92
CA ARG A 63 -15.78 -18.78 -14.38
C ARG A 63 -15.49 -17.70 -13.35
N MET A 64 -14.50 -17.91 -12.48
CA MET A 64 -14.08 -16.94 -11.47
C MET A 64 -13.54 -15.67 -12.12
N ARG A 65 -12.62 -15.80 -13.10
CA ARG A 65 -12.09 -14.64 -13.85
C ARG A 65 -13.20 -13.90 -14.58
N ALA A 66 -14.12 -14.62 -15.22
CA ALA A 66 -15.25 -13.99 -15.90
C ALA A 66 -16.11 -13.14 -14.93
N ARG A 67 -16.40 -13.65 -13.73
CA ARG A 67 -17.14 -12.90 -12.70
C ARG A 67 -16.35 -11.71 -12.16
N LEU A 68 -15.05 -11.85 -11.93
CA LEU A 68 -14.19 -10.74 -11.49
C LEU A 68 -14.13 -9.63 -12.54
N HIS A 69 -14.07 -9.97 -13.83
CA HIS A 69 -14.13 -9.00 -14.92
C HIS A 69 -15.50 -8.32 -15.00
N GLU A 70 -16.58 -9.06 -14.80
CA GLU A 70 -17.94 -8.52 -14.78
C GLU A 70 -18.12 -7.51 -13.63
N GLU A 71 -17.69 -7.85 -12.41
CA GLU A 71 -17.78 -6.96 -11.25
C GLU A 71 -16.85 -5.75 -11.34
N SER A 72 -15.60 -5.92 -11.78
CA SER A 72 -14.69 -4.79 -12.00
C SER A 72 -15.18 -3.85 -13.12
N ALA A 73 -15.83 -4.38 -14.16
CA ALA A 73 -16.46 -3.56 -15.19
C ALA A 73 -17.62 -2.73 -14.60
N LYS A 74 -18.46 -3.31 -13.75
CA LYS A 74 -19.56 -2.59 -13.06
C LYS A 74 -19.02 -1.51 -12.11
N GLN A 75 -17.92 -1.77 -11.41
CA GLN A 75 -17.36 -0.88 -10.40
C GLN A 75 -16.65 0.36 -11.00
N THR A 76 -16.21 0.29 -12.25
CA THR A 76 -15.40 1.36 -12.89
C THR A 76 -16.21 2.40 -13.67
N THR A 77 -17.53 2.35 -13.63
CA THR A 77 -18.46 3.27 -14.31
C THR A 77 -19.07 4.34 -13.38
N GLY A 78 -18.28 4.88 -12.46
CA GLY A 78 -18.68 6.02 -11.62
C GLY A 78 -18.17 7.36 -12.16
N TRP A 79 -19.00 8.41 -12.10
CA TRP A 79 -18.66 9.82 -12.37
C TRP A 79 -17.32 10.27 -11.75
N MET A 80 -16.95 9.66 -10.61
CA MET A 80 -15.67 9.84 -9.91
C MET A 80 -14.43 9.57 -10.79
N ARG A 81 -14.49 8.62 -11.73
CA ARG A 81 -13.39 8.30 -12.66
C ARG A 81 -13.21 9.37 -13.73
N TRP A 82 -14.30 10.02 -14.16
CA TRP A 82 -14.22 11.16 -15.06
C TRP A 82 -13.59 12.38 -14.37
N LEU A 83 -14.00 12.67 -13.13
CA LEU A 83 -13.35 13.73 -12.32
C LEU A 83 -11.86 13.46 -12.10
N ARG A 84 -11.49 12.24 -11.68
CA ARG A 84 -10.07 11.88 -11.44
C ARG A 84 -9.21 12.04 -12.69
N LYS A 85 -9.72 11.69 -13.88
CA LYS A 85 -9.00 11.91 -15.15
C LYS A 85 -8.81 13.39 -15.46
N SER A 86 -9.83 14.21 -15.26
CA SER A 86 -9.75 15.66 -15.49
C SER A 86 -8.79 16.33 -14.51
N VAL A 87 -8.79 15.91 -13.23
CA VAL A 87 -7.87 16.44 -12.21
C VAL A 87 -6.41 16.07 -12.51
N LEU A 88 -6.14 14.82 -12.91
CA LEU A 88 -4.79 14.38 -13.29
C LEU A 88 -4.28 15.09 -14.56
N ALA A 89 -5.15 15.31 -15.55
CA ALA A 89 -4.77 16.07 -16.75
C ALA A 89 -4.51 17.55 -16.42
N ALA A 90 -5.31 18.14 -15.54
CA ALA A 90 -5.15 19.53 -15.12
C ALA A 90 -3.87 19.74 -14.28
N SER A 91 -3.54 18.82 -13.38
CA SER A 91 -2.29 18.90 -12.60
C SER A 91 -1.06 18.79 -13.50
N PHE A 92 -1.08 17.89 -14.48
CA PHE A 92 0.02 17.76 -15.43
C PHE A 92 0.18 19.02 -16.31
N ALA A 93 -0.92 19.60 -16.76
CA ALA A 93 -0.91 20.86 -17.50
C ALA A 93 -0.35 22.01 -16.64
N LEU A 94 -0.73 22.11 -15.36
CA LEU A 94 -0.20 23.10 -14.44
C LEU A 94 1.31 22.94 -14.22
N VAL A 95 1.80 21.72 -14.00
CA VAL A 95 3.23 21.44 -13.86
C VAL A 95 4.00 21.86 -15.11
N MET A 96 3.48 21.57 -16.31
CA MET A 96 4.09 21.98 -17.58
C MET A 96 4.12 23.50 -17.72
N VAL A 97 3.03 24.21 -17.40
CA VAL A 97 2.96 25.67 -17.48
C VAL A 97 3.91 26.34 -16.49
N VAL A 98 3.99 25.85 -15.26
CA VAL A 98 4.89 26.36 -14.22
C VAL A 98 6.34 26.06 -14.60
N GLY A 99 6.64 24.85 -15.06
CA GLY A 99 7.98 24.45 -15.53
C GLY A 99 8.46 25.32 -16.69
N VAL A 100 7.64 25.53 -17.72
CA VAL A 100 7.99 26.39 -18.87
C VAL A 100 8.19 27.85 -18.44
N SER A 101 7.34 28.35 -17.53
CA SER A 101 7.45 29.73 -17.01
C SER A 101 8.76 29.95 -16.24
N LEU A 102 9.14 29.01 -15.37
CA LEU A 102 10.40 29.08 -14.62
C LEU A 102 11.62 29.01 -15.54
N VAL A 103 11.61 28.13 -16.55
CA VAL A 103 12.70 28.04 -17.54
C VAL A 103 12.82 29.34 -18.32
N ARG A 104 11.71 29.96 -18.77
CA ARG A 104 11.76 31.25 -19.48
C ARG A 104 12.29 32.37 -18.61
N MET A 105 11.88 32.44 -17.34
CA MET A 105 12.34 33.49 -16.42
C MET A 105 13.85 33.37 -16.16
N ASN A 106 14.33 32.15 -15.92
CA ASN A 106 15.76 31.86 -15.73
C ASN A 106 16.60 32.02 -17.03
N SER A 107 15.96 31.93 -18.20
CA SER A 107 16.61 32.15 -19.49
C SER A 107 16.63 33.64 -19.90
N GLY A 108 15.65 34.43 -19.43
CA GLY A 108 15.57 35.87 -19.66
C GLY A 108 16.63 36.68 -18.92
N GLU A 109 17.16 36.17 -17.80
CA GLU A 109 18.26 36.79 -17.06
C GLU A 109 19.66 36.37 -17.56
N ARG A 110 19.75 35.49 -18.56
CA ARG A 110 21.03 34.99 -19.12
C ARG A 110 21.43 35.70 -20.41
N GLY A 111 21.14 36.99 -20.52
CA GLY A 111 21.60 37.89 -21.57
C GLY A 111 22.66 38.87 -21.07
N ASN A 112 23.82 38.36 -20.62
CA ASN A 112 25.15 39.00 -20.66
C ASN A 112 26.09 38.27 -19.70
N ASN A 113 26.93 37.39 -20.24
CA ASN A 113 28.38 37.43 -20.02
C ASN A 113 29.07 36.35 -20.84
N THR A 114 30.03 36.81 -21.63
CA THR A 114 30.89 36.07 -22.53
C THR A 114 32.08 35.43 -21.81
N VAL A 115 32.47 34.24 -22.28
CA VAL A 115 33.78 33.53 -22.24
C VAL A 115 34.12 32.61 -21.03
N SER A 116 33.96 31.30 -21.26
CA SER A 116 34.85 30.11 -21.07
C SER A 116 35.96 30.08 -19.99
N PRO A 117 36.21 28.92 -19.33
CA PRO A 117 36.91 27.81 -19.99
C PRO A 117 36.36 26.38 -19.76
N LEU A 118 36.54 25.61 -20.83
CA LEU A 118 36.75 24.16 -20.94
C LEU A 118 37.01 23.41 -19.62
N VAL A 119 36.07 22.56 -19.21
CA VAL A 119 36.34 21.36 -18.41
C VAL A 119 35.72 20.18 -19.14
N ALA A 120 36.59 19.30 -19.64
CA ALA A 120 36.21 18.01 -20.16
C ALA A 120 35.63 17.15 -19.03
N VAL A 121 34.38 16.73 -19.15
CA VAL A 121 33.80 15.64 -18.36
C VAL A 121 33.16 14.68 -19.37
N GLY A 122 33.47 13.39 -19.19
CA GLY A 122 33.29 12.29 -20.14
C GLY A 122 31.84 12.00 -20.56
N PRO A 123 31.62 10.89 -21.29
CA PRO A 123 30.36 10.62 -21.96
C PRO A 123 29.22 10.51 -20.94
N GLN A 124 28.38 11.54 -20.90
CA GLN A 124 27.07 11.48 -20.24
C GLN A 124 26.18 10.62 -21.15
N THR A 125 26.23 9.30 -20.97
CA THR A 125 25.16 8.43 -21.46
C THR A 125 23.90 8.80 -20.69
N GLN A 126 23.08 9.64 -21.32
CA GLN A 126 21.66 9.77 -20.98
C GLN A 126 21.10 8.35 -20.94
N ALA A 127 20.67 7.91 -19.76
CA ALA A 127 19.94 6.65 -19.64
C ALA A 127 18.66 6.80 -20.47
N GLU A 128 18.57 6.06 -21.58
CA GLU A 128 17.33 5.94 -22.33
C GLU A 128 16.29 5.27 -21.42
N PRO A 129 15.16 5.95 -21.13
CA PRO A 129 14.09 5.35 -20.35
C PRO A 129 13.50 4.16 -21.12
N GLY A 130 13.30 3.05 -20.43
CA GLY A 130 12.76 1.80 -21.01
C GLY A 130 13.74 0.64 -21.10
N THR A 131 14.95 0.76 -20.55
CA THR A 131 15.85 -0.39 -20.32
C THR A 131 15.95 -0.68 -18.83
N ALA A 132 15.95 -1.95 -18.44
CA ALA A 132 15.96 -2.37 -17.03
C ALA A 132 17.15 -1.79 -16.25
N VAL A 133 18.29 -1.55 -16.89
CA VAL A 133 19.47 -0.96 -16.25
C VAL A 133 19.37 0.56 -16.12
N GLY A 134 18.77 1.23 -17.12
CA GLY A 134 18.52 2.67 -17.08
C GLY A 134 17.47 3.05 -16.03
N ASP A 135 16.42 2.24 -15.88
CA ASP A 135 15.38 2.47 -14.87
C ASP A 135 15.94 2.31 -13.46
N LEU A 136 16.80 1.31 -13.23
CA LEU A 136 17.47 1.13 -11.93
C LEU A 136 18.41 2.29 -11.60
N GLN A 137 19.18 2.78 -12.57
CA GLN A 137 20.03 3.96 -12.39
C GLN A 137 19.23 5.24 -12.14
N ALA A 138 18.02 5.35 -12.69
CA ALA A 138 17.11 6.47 -12.47
C ALA A 138 16.48 6.42 -11.07
N LEU A 139 16.11 5.23 -10.57
CA LEU A 139 15.61 5.07 -9.21
C LEU A 139 16.71 5.30 -8.15
N GLU A 140 17.92 4.80 -8.36
CA GLU A 140 19.06 5.00 -7.45
C GLU A 140 19.40 6.49 -7.26
N LYS A 141 19.33 7.29 -8.33
CA LYS A 141 19.63 8.73 -8.29
C LYS A 141 18.51 9.58 -7.70
N ASN A 142 17.28 9.07 -7.58
CA ASN A 142 16.14 9.80 -7.02
C ASN A 142 16.01 9.56 -5.51
N GLN A 143 17.04 9.98 -4.77
CA GLN A 143 17.12 9.86 -3.31
C GLN A 143 16.03 10.65 -2.55
N ASN A 144 15.32 11.55 -3.24
CA ASN A 144 14.24 12.38 -2.73
C ASN A 144 12.93 11.62 -2.45
N LEU A 145 12.83 10.34 -2.84
CA LEU A 145 11.66 9.51 -2.60
C LEU A 145 11.62 8.91 -1.19
N TYR A 146 12.76 8.91 -0.48
CA TYR A 146 12.85 8.46 0.91
C TYR A 146 12.58 9.56 1.94
N SER A 147 12.37 10.81 1.52
CA SER A 147 12.10 11.95 2.42
C SER A 147 10.61 12.26 2.64
N ASP A 148 9.70 11.62 1.91
CA ASP A 148 8.25 11.88 2.01
C ASP A 148 7.54 11.13 3.17
N PHE A 149 8.29 10.54 4.10
CA PHE A 149 7.70 9.89 5.28
C PHE A 149 7.19 10.90 6.35
N ASP A 150 7.63 12.15 6.31
CA ASP A 150 7.14 13.23 7.21
C ASP A 150 5.64 13.53 6.98
N VAL A 151 5.12 13.25 5.77
CA VAL A 151 3.72 13.54 5.41
C VAL A 151 2.74 12.53 6.02
N LEU A 152 3.24 11.38 6.51
CA LEU A 152 2.41 10.38 7.18
C LEU A 152 2.23 10.67 8.68
N ASP A 153 3.08 11.50 9.29
CA ASP A 153 2.97 11.87 10.72
C ASP A 153 1.86 12.92 10.93
N ASP A 154 1.65 13.82 9.95
CA ASP A 154 0.59 14.83 9.98
C ASP A 154 -0.85 14.26 9.86
N LEU A 155 -1.00 13.02 9.38
CA LEU A 155 -2.33 12.38 9.28
C LEU A 155 -2.79 11.72 10.59
N ALA A 156 -1.87 11.46 11.54
CA ALA A 156 -2.19 10.77 12.78
C ALA A 156 -2.83 11.66 13.87
N VAL A 157 -2.93 12.98 13.65
CA VAL A 157 -3.34 13.96 14.69
C VAL A 157 -4.82 14.38 14.60
N GLN A 158 -5.58 14.01 13.56
CA GLN A 158 -7.02 14.27 13.51
C GLN A 158 -7.84 13.13 14.11
N ALA A 159 -7.63 12.87 15.40
CA ALA A 159 -8.63 12.24 16.25
C ALA A 159 -9.25 13.34 17.12
N ASP A 160 -10.58 13.44 17.05
CA ASP A 160 -11.44 14.22 17.95
C ASP A 160 -11.66 15.71 17.62
N VAL A 161 -12.69 16.01 16.81
CA VAL A 161 -13.65 17.10 17.10
C VAL A 161 -14.97 16.81 16.37
N THR A 162 -16.02 16.45 17.10
CA THR A 162 -17.30 17.18 17.19
C THR A 162 -18.37 16.30 17.84
N ALA A 163 -18.49 16.48 19.15
CA ALA A 163 -19.76 16.36 19.86
C ALA A 163 -20.79 17.33 19.25
N ASN A 164 -22.04 16.87 19.08
CA ASN A 164 -23.23 17.65 19.40
C ASN A 164 -24.46 16.72 19.53
N PRO A 165 -25.53 17.17 20.21
CA PRO A 165 -26.16 16.55 21.37
C PRO A 165 -27.29 15.55 21.04
#